data_AF-A0A0N1G6F9-F1
#
_entry.id   AF-A0A0N1G6F9-F1
#
_cell.length_a   1.000
_cell.length_b   1.000
_cell.length_c   1.000
_cell.angle_alpha   90.00
_cell.angle_beta   90.00
_cell.angle_gamma   90.00
#
_symmetry.space_group_name_H-M   'P 1'
#
loop_
_entity.id
_entity.type
_entity.pdbx_description
1 polymer ?
#
loop_
_entity_poly.entity_id
_entity_poly.type
_entity_poly.pdbx_seq_one_letter_code
_entity_poly.pdbx_strand_id
1 'polypeptide(L)'
;MPESALRKALTAIGQALSGIDEDLERHAAGQGNVSSPEQLSEIRNQLTQMASQLSSSQLPPREQRLRGASRVITDSWSSDNPLGSKILEAERLYLKA
;
A
#
# COMPACT_ATOMS: atom_id res chain seq x y z
N MET A 1 -12.82 -8.86 18.69
CA MET A 1 -11.43 -8.59 18.25
C MET A 1 -11.23 -8.22 16.75
N PRO A 2 -12.23 -7.82 15.93
CA PRO A 2 -11.97 -7.38 14.54
C PRO A 2 -11.53 -5.90 14.45
N GLU A 3 -11.95 -5.06 15.40
CA GLU A 3 -11.70 -3.61 15.39
C GLU A 3 -10.20 -3.24 15.51
N SER A 4 -9.41 -4.04 16.22
CA SER A 4 -7.96 -3.79 16.35
C SER A 4 -7.18 -4.19 15.08
N ALA A 5 -7.66 -5.17 14.31
CA ALA A 5 -7.04 -5.60 13.07
C ALA A 5 -7.31 -4.57 11.94
N LEU A 6 -8.56 -4.10 11.87
CA LEU A 6 -8.98 -3.01 10.98
C LEU A 6 -8.16 -1.74 11.21
N ARG A 7 -8.02 -1.32 12.46
CA ARG A 7 -7.26 -0.11 12.82
C ARG A 7 -5.78 -0.25 12.47
N LYS A 8 -5.18 -1.42 12.70
CA LYS A 8 -3.80 -1.73 12.29
C LYS A 8 -3.62 -1.70 10.77
N ALA A 9 -4.56 -2.28 10.02
CA ALA A 9 -4.53 -2.25 8.56
C ALA A 9 -4.62 -0.81 8.02
N LEU A 10 -5.53 0.00 8.56
CA LEU A 10 -5.66 1.41 8.20
C LEU A 10 -4.40 2.22 8.53
N THR A 11 -3.78 2.00 9.70
CA THR A 11 -2.52 2.65 10.06
C THR A 11 -1.39 2.28 9.08
N ALA A 12 -1.24 1.00 8.76
CA ALA A 12 -0.20 0.54 7.84
C ALA A 12 -0.42 1.07 6.42
N ILE A 13 -1.66 1.08 5.93
CA ILE A 13 -2.00 1.69 4.64
C ILE A 13 -1.69 3.18 4.64
N GLY A 14 -2.02 3.91 5.71
CA GLY A 14 -1.68 5.33 5.84
C GLY A 14 -0.17 5.60 5.80
N GLN A 15 0.63 4.76 6.46
CA GLN A 15 2.10 4.84 6.42
C GLN A 15 2.66 4.54 5.02
N ALA A 16 2.06 3.58 4.30
CA ALA A 16 2.45 3.26 2.93
C ALA A 16 2.09 4.41 1.97
N LEU A 17 0.90 4.99 2.08
CA LEU A 17 0.47 6.15 1.29
C LEU A 17 1.38 7.37 1.52
N SER A 18 1.69 7.69 2.77
CA SER A 18 2.61 8.79 3.10
C SER A 18 3.99 8.57 2.47
N GLY A 19 4.51 7.33 2.51
CA GLY A 19 5.80 7.05 1.88
C GLY A 19 5.78 7.11 0.35
N ILE A 20 4.65 6.76 -0.28
CA ILE A 20 4.47 6.93 -1.73
C ILE A 20 4.39 8.41 -2.09
N ASP A 21 3.67 9.22 -1.32
CA ASP A 21 3.56 10.65 -1.56
C ASP A 21 4.95 11.34 -1.43
N GLU A 22 5.75 10.97 -0.43
CA GLU A 22 7.15 11.43 -0.29
C GLU A 22 8.01 11.03 -1.51
N ASP A 23 7.86 9.81 -2.03
CA ASP A 23 8.62 9.37 -3.22
C ASP A 23 8.14 10.05 -4.50
N LEU A 24 6.83 10.31 -4.64
CA LEU A 24 6.29 11.11 -5.74
C LEU A 24 6.80 12.55 -5.71
N GLU A 25 6.92 13.16 -4.53
CA GLU A 25 7.53 14.49 -4.35
C GLU A 25 9.02 14.47 -4.72
N ARG A 26 9.76 13.44 -4.31
CA ARG A 26 11.17 13.25 -4.73
C ARG A 26 11.29 13.09 -6.25
N HIS A 27 10.39 12.36 -6.88
CA HIS A 27 10.31 12.26 -8.35
C HIS A 27 10.05 13.61 -9.00
N ALA A 28 9.11 14.41 -8.47
CA ALA A 28 8.85 15.76 -8.96
C ALA A 28 10.07 16.69 -8.83
N ALA A 29 10.90 16.47 -7.80
CA ALA A 29 12.16 17.18 -7.59
C ALA A 29 13.35 16.62 -8.42
N GLY A 30 13.12 15.60 -9.26
CA GLY A 30 14.18 14.95 -10.05
C GLY A 30 15.14 14.07 -9.23
N GLN A 31 14.79 13.74 -7.99
CA GLN A 31 15.54 12.91 -7.06
C GLN A 31 14.90 11.52 -6.84
N GLY A 32 13.90 11.18 -7.65
CA GLY A 32 13.20 9.91 -7.58
C GLY A 32 14.09 8.78 -8.07
N ASN A 33 14.54 7.93 -7.15
CA ASN A 33 15.43 6.81 -7.46
C ASN A 33 14.70 5.47 -7.59
N VAL A 34 13.42 5.40 -7.20
CA VAL A 34 12.69 4.13 -7.09
C VAL A 34 11.39 4.21 -7.89
N SER A 35 11.22 3.25 -8.83
CA SER A 35 10.05 3.09 -9.70
C SER A 35 9.70 4.31 -10.57
N SER A 36 8.80 4.15 -11.54
CA SER A 36 8.23 5.30 -12.23
C SER A 36 7.14 5.98 -11.38
N PRO A 37 6.93 7.30 -11.53
CA PRO A 37 5.80 8.01 -10.90
C PRO A 37 4.43 7.37 -11.21
N GLU A 38 4.30 6.77 -12.38
CA GLU A 38 3.10 6.04 -12.82
C GLU A 38 2.86 4.79 -11.95
N GLN A 39 3.90 3.99 -11.70
CA GLN A 39 3.81 2.82 -10.81
C GLN A 39 3.45 3.24 -9.38
N LEU A 40 4.09 4.29 -8.86
CA LEU A 40 3.78 4.83 -7.53
C LEU A 40 2.31 5.29 -7.45
N SER A 41 1.82 5.97 -8.48
CA SER A 41 0.43 6.41 -8.57
C SER A 41 -0.55 5.23 -8.62
N GLU A 42 -0.21 4.16 -9.33
CA GLU A 42 -1.05 2.95 -9.39
C GLU A 42 -1.12 2.23 -8.04
N ILE A 43 0.01 2.07 -7.35
CA ILE A 43 0.06 1.51 -5.99
C ILE A 43 -0.74 2.38 -5.02
N ARG A 44 -0.60 3.71 -5.10
CA ARG A 44 -1.38 4.67 -4.28
C ARG A 44 -2.88 4.48 -4.47
N ASN A 45 -3.33 4.32 -5.70
CA ASN A 45 -4.73 4.09 -6.02
C ASN A 45 -5.22 2.76 -5.42
N GLN A 46 -4.44 1.68 -5.54
CA GLN A 46 -4.79 0.39 -4.95
C GLN A 46 -4.90 0.45 -3.43
N LEU A 47 -3.94 1.09 -2.75
CA LEU A 47 -3.96 1.29 -1.30
C LEU A 47 -5.13 2.15 -0.84
N THR A 48 -5.45 3.21 -1.58
CA THR A 48 -6.62 4.06 -1.30
C THR A 48 -7.92 3.27 -1.40
N GLN A 49 -8.05 2.39 -2.40
CA GLN A 49 -9.20 1.49 -2.52
C GLN A 49 -9.27 0.50 -1.34
N MET A 50 -8.14 -0.08 -0.92
CA MET A 50 -8.10 -0.96 0.26
C MET A 50 -8.54 -0.22 1.53
N ALA A 51 -8.08 1.02 1.74
CA ALA A 51 -8.50 1.86 2.86
C ALA A 51 -10.01 2.17 2.81
N SER A 52 -10.54 2.47 1.63
CA SER A 52 -11.98 2.70 1.42
C SER A 52 -12.82 1.45 1.74
N GLN A 53 -12.33 0.27 1.37
CA GLN A 53 -13.00 -1.00 1.69
C GLN A 53 -12.90 -1.38 3.17
N LEU A 54 -11.83 -1.00 3.86
CA LEU A 54 -11.69 -1.18 5.30
C LEU A 54 -12.57 -0.20 6.09
N SER A 55 -12.75 1.01 5.59
CA SER A 55 -13.62 2.02 6.21
C SER A 55 -15.10 1.80 5.92
N SER A 56 -15.42 1.11 4.83
CA SER A 56 -16.77 0.60 4.57
C SER A 56 -17.02 -0.68 5.38
N SER A 57 -18.15 -0.79 6.06
CA SER A 57 -18.50 -1.97 6.88
C SER A 57 -18.67 -3.28 6.10
N GLN A 58 -18.48 -3.27 4.77
CA GLN A 58 -18.53 -4.44 3.91
C GLN A 58 -17.14 -4.73 3.34
N LEU A 59 -16.29 -5.35 4.16
CA LEU A 59 -15.06 -5.95 3.66
C LEU A 59 -15.43 -7.07 2.67
N PRO A 60 -14.91 -7.06 1.44
CA PRO A 60 -15.16 -8.14 0.50
C PRO A 60 -14.64 -9.48 1.08
N PRO A 61 -15.27 -10.61 0.72
CA PRO A 61 -14.78 -11.94 1.07
C PRO A 61 -13.30 -12.06 0.72
N ARG A 62 -12.51 -12.79 1.54
CA ARG A 62 -11.05 -12.90 1.39
C ARG A 62 -10.58 -13.23 -0.03
N GLU A 63 -11.39 -13.96 -0.79
CA GLU A 63 -11.10 -14.35 -2.17
C GLU A 63 -11.18 -13.19 -3.17
N GLN A 64 -12.08 -12.23 -2.91
CA GLN A 64 -12.34 -11.03 -3.72
C GLN A 64 -11.51 -9.82 -3.27
N ARG A 65 -10.73 -9.95 -2.19
CA ARG A 65 -9.84 -8.90 -1.71
C ARG A 65 -8.78 -8.60 -2.76
N LEU A 66 -8.57 -7.32 -3.01
CA LEU A 66 -7.52 -6.83 -3.90
C LEU A 66 -6.17 -7.43 -3.47
N ARG A 67 -5.48 -8.04 -4.44
CA ARG A 67 -4.15 -8.64 -4.26
C ARG A 67 -3.24 -8.14 -5.37
N GLY A 68 -1.96 -7.91 -5.05
CA GLY A 68 -0.93 -7.64 -6.05
C GLY A 68 -0.27 -6.27 -5.97
N ALA A 69 -0.63 -5.41 -5.01
CA ALA A 69 0.13 -4.19 -4.73
C ALA A 69 1.59 -4.52 -4.38
N SER A 70 1.78 -5.62 -3.65
CA SER A 70 3.07 -6.26 -3.34
C SER A 70 3.87 -6.74 -4.56
N ARG A 71 3.17 -7.11 -5.64
CA ARG A 71 3.78 -7.84 -6.77
C ARG A 71 4.64 -6.91 -7.61
N VAL A 72 4.16 -5.69 -7.82
CA VAL A 72 4.91 -4.60 -8.50
C VAL A 72 6.21 -4.27 -7.75
N ILE A 73 6.17 -4.33 -6.42
CA ILE A 73 7.31 -4.04 -5.55
C ILE A 73 8.36 -5.15 -5.64
N THR A 74 7.92 -6.41 -5.66
CA THR A 74 8.83 -7.56 -5.64
C THR A 74 9.65 -7.66 -6.93
N ASP A 75 9.06 -7.29 -8.07
CA ASP A 75 9.76 -7.33 -9.37
C ASP A 75 10.62 -6.08 -9.65
N SER A 76 10.29 -4.93 -9.04
CA SER A 76 10.91 -3.65 -9.41
C SER A 76 11.84 -3.07 -8.34
N TRP A 77 11.69 -3.44 -7.05
CA TRP A 77 12.39 -2.78 -5.94
C TRP A 77 13.40 -3.72 -5.30
N SER A 78 14.53 -3.17 -4.82
CA SER A 78 15.42 -3.93 -3.96
C SER A 78 14.68 -4.35 -2.70
N SER A 79 14.98 -5.54 -2.19
CA SER A 79 14.44 -6.07 -0.95
C SER A 79 14.64 -5.16 0.27
N ASP A 80 15.58 -4.22 0.17
CA ASP A 80 15.91 -3.23 1.20
C ASP A 80 15.12 -1.92 1.09
N ASN A 81 14.18 -1.79 0.16
CA ASN A 81 13.40 -0.57 0.06
C ASN A 81 12.40 -0.47 1.25
N PRO A 82 12.55 0.55 2.12
CA PRO A 82 11.65 0.75 3.27
C PRO A 82 10.21 1.01 2.85
N LEU A 83 9.97 1.61 1.68
CA LEU A 83 8.62 1.79 1.14
C LEU A 83 8.00 0.45 0.75
N GLY A 84 8.81 -0.44 0.18
CA GLY A 84 8.35 -1.76 -0.27
C GLY A 84 7.83 -2.58 0.90
N SER A 85 8.60 -2.58 1.98
CA SER A 85 8.23 -3.25 3.24
C SER A 85 6.91 -2.72 3.82
N LYS A 86 6.69 -1.40 3.80
CA LYS A 86 5.44 -0.78 4.29
C LYS A 86 4.22 -1.22 3.48
N ILE A 87 4.33 -1.29 2.17
CA ILE A 87 3.21 -1.69 1.29
C ILE A 87 2.92 -3.19 1.44
N LEU A 88 3.96 -4.03 1.54
CA LEU A 88 3.81 -5.47 1.85
C LEU A 88 3.08 -5.69 3.18
N GLU A 89 3.46 -4.92 4.21
CA GLU A 89 2.83 -4.99 5.52
C GLU A 89 1.37 -4.54 5.47
N ALA A 90 1.07 -3.45 4.74
CA ALA A 90 -0.28 -2.95 4.53
C ALA A 90 -1.19 -4.00 3.87
N GLU A 91 -0.74 -4.62 2.77
CA GLU A 91 -1.50 -5.67 2.09
C GLU A 91 -1.70 -6.90 2.99
N ARG A 92 -0.66 -7.32 3.72
CA ARG A 92 -0.76 -8.45 4.65
C ARG A 92 -1.77 -8.18 5.77
N LEU A 93 -1.81 -6.97 6.30
CA LEU A 93 -2.78 -6.59 7.34
C LEU A 93 -4.20 -6.50 6.78
N TYR A 94 -4.37 -5.96 5.57
CA TYR A 94 -5.65 -5.93 4.87
C TYR A 94 -6.22 -7.34 4.59
N LEU A 95 -5.38 -8.31 4.23
CA LEU A 95 -5.80 -9.71 4.07
C LEU A 95 -6.15 -10.41 5.40
N LYS A 96 -5.63 -9.90 6.52
CA LYS A 96 -5.89 -10.45 7.86
C LYS A 96 -7.07 -9.82 8.59
N ALA A 97 -7.37 -8.54 8.30
CA ALA A 97 -8.52 -7.80 8.85
C ALA A 97 -9.86 -8.46 8.51
#